data_AF-A0A2S7CMS8-F1
#
_entry.id   AF-A0A2S7CMS8-F1
#
_cell.length_a   1.000
_cell.length_b   1.000
_cell.length_c   1.000
_cell.angle_alpha   90.00
_cell.angle_beta   90.00
_cell.angle_gamma   90.00
#
_symmetry.space_group_name_H-M   'P 1'
#
loop_
_entity.id
_entity.type
_entity.pdbx_description
1 polymer ?
#
loop_
_entity_poly.entity_id
_entity_poly.type
_entity_poly.pdbx_seq_one_letter_code
_entity_poly.pdbx_strand_id
1 'polypeptide(L)'
;MGLWDRLFGRKTPVAKTPRAEPTAAPAAAADDTDTEVQIDPALQPALSLFQRGDQLGAYNAAQAQLHLGADAQRLCALALSALDRYREAYPHWLALYELEPTAHNALQLATTSVMCNEIDRGEQWLLTFDDLNAQERSTSPATARTSFLTALTRAGHGAHALPHLEWLREAYAGMSITDSHFLYVRGLPFFEAFLERSTPLLRQCLPADALPGWYAQLQPALDPAGQAAVAAHIASLQ
;
A
#
# COMPACT_ATOMS: atom_id res chain seq x y z
N MET A 1 -12.68 3.67 7.46
CA MET A 1 -11.43 2.98 7.87
C MET A 1 -10.91 3.68 9.10
N GLY A 2 -10.82 2.97 10.22
CA GLY A 2 -10.30 3.51 11.47
C GLY A 2 -8.79 3.73 11.39
N LEU A 3 -8.24 4.49 12.33
CA LEU A 3 -6.79 4.65 12.50
C LEU A 3 -6.12 3.28 12.67
N TRP A 4 -6.77 2.36 13.39
CA TRP A 4 -6.30 0.99 13.62
C TRP A 4 -6.18 0.16 12.32
N ASP A 5 -7.14 0.24 11.40
CA ASP A 5 -7.05 -0.43 10.08
C ASP A 5 -5.82 0.02 9.29
N ARG A 6 -5.44 1.30 9.43
CA ARG A 6 -4.25 1.87 8.77
C ARG A 6 -2.94 1.47 9.46
N LEU A 7 -2.97 1.23 10.77
CA LEU A 7 -1.80 0.92 11.60
C LEU A 7 -1.43 -0.57 11.60
N PHE A 8 -2.41 -1.46 11.44
CA PHE A 8 -2.23 -2.90 11.63
C PHE A 8 -2.47 -3.74 10.37
N GLY A 9 -2.95 -3.11 9.29
CA GLY A 9 -3.57 -3.84 8.18
C GLY A 9 -4.87 -4.53 8.59
N ARG A 10 -5.63 -5.03 7.62
CA ARG A 10 -6.80 -5.86 7.92
C ARG A 10 -6.30 -7.20 8.49
N LYS A 11 -6.45 -7.41 9.80
CA LYS A 11 -6.17 -8.71 10.43
C LYS A 11 -7.26 -9.70 10.03
N THR A 12 -7.00 -10.55 9.04
CA THR A 12 -7.79 -11.77 8.85
C THR A 12 -7.35 -12.77 9.92
N PRO A 13 -8.25 -13.32 10.75
CA PRO A 13 -7.85 -14.29 11.76
C PRO A 13 -7.26 -15.54 11.07
N VAL A 14 -6.01 -15.85 11.41
CA VAL A 14 -5.36 -17.10 10.97
C VAL A 14 -6.05 -18.26 11.66
N ALA A 15 -6.99 -18.90 10.97
CA ALA A 15 -7.59 -20.14 11.43
C ALA A 15 -6.51 -21.23 11.46
N LYS A 16 -6.01 -21.57 12.66
CA LYS A 16 -5.26 -22.82 12.87
C LYS A 16 -6.21 -23.97 12.53
N THR A 17 -5.94 -24.70 11.46
CA THR A 17 -6.70 -25.91 11.10
C THR A 17 -6.01 -27.14 11.68
N PRO A 18 -6.60 -27.86 12.66
CA PRO A 18 -6.36 -29.28 12.82
C PRO A 18 -7.28 -30.03 11.85
N ARG A 19 -6.69 -30.90 11.03
CA ARG A 19 -7.40 -31.81 10.13
C ARG A 19 -8.12 -32.89 10.93
N ALA A 20 -9.44 -32.99 10.78
CA ALA A 20 -10.22 -34.21 11.03
C ALA A 20 -11.46 -34.23 10.12
N GLU A 21 -11.78 -35.43 9.62
CA GLU A 21 -12.81 -35.77 8.61
C GLU A 21 -14.27 -35.62 9.10
N PRO A 22 -15.27 -35.65 8.19
CA PRO A 22 -16.48 -34.85 8.28
C PRO A 22 -17.61 -35.50 9.09
N THR A 23 -18.26 -34.71 9.96
CA THR A 23 -19.59 -35.01 10.50
C THR A 23 -20.45 -33.74 10.43
N ALA A 24 -21.71 -33.89 10.05
CA ALA A 24 -22.60 -32.80 9.65
C ALA A 24 -23.25 -32.02 10.81
N ALA A 25 -23.51 -30.73 10.52
CA ALA A 25 -24.36 -29.72 11.18
C ALA A 25 -23.82 -29.06 12.48
N PRO A 26 -24.21 -27.80 12.86
CA PRO A 26 -25.19 -26.86 12.26
C PRO A 26 -24.61 -25.45 11.95
N ALA A 27 -25.49 -24.55 11.46
CA ALA A 27 -25.20 -23.17 11.06
C ALA A 27 -24.38 -22.38 12.10
N ALA A 28 -23.20 -21.90 11.69
CA ALA A 28 -22.37 -21.02 12.50
C ALA A 28 -23.00 -19.63 12.58
N ALA A 29 -23.35 -19.24 13.80
CA ALA A 29 -23.63 -17.86 14.15
C ALA A 29 -22.42 -17.00 13.77
N ALA A 30 -22.69 -15.86 13.12
CA ALA A 30 -21.71 -14.82 12.88
C ALA A 30 -21.30 -14.24 14.23
N ASP A 31 -20.14 -14.66 14.72
CA ASP A 31 -19.48 -14.05 15.88
C ASP A 31 -18.68 -12.84 15.36
N ASP A 32 -19.39 -11.75 15.08
CA ASP A 32 -18.81 -10.41 14.93
C ASP A 32 -18.38 -9.92 16.32
N THR A 33 -17.27 -10.47 16.82
CA THR A 33 -16.51 -9.84 17.89
C THR A 33 -15.38 -9.05 17.25
N ASP A 34 -15.68 -7.79 16.94
CA ASP A 34 -14.69 -6.71 16.78
C ASP A 34 -13.85 -6.68 18.07
N THR A 35 -12.81 -7.51 18.10
CA THR A 35 -11.85 -7.53 19.19
C THR A 35 -10.99 -6.30 18.98
N GLU A 36 -11.37 -5.17 19.59
CA GLU A 36 -10.55 -3.97 19.62
C GLU A 36 -9.13 -4.37 20.01
N VAL A 37 -8.18 -4.14 19.10
CA VAL A 37 -6.77 -4.43 19.33
C VAL A 37 -6.30 -3.50 20.45
N GLN A 38 -6.29 -4.01 21.68
CA GLN A 38 -5.90 -3.25 22.85
C GLN A 38 -4.37 -3.19 22.92
N ILE A 39 -3.80 -2.03 22.56
CA ILE A 39 -2.38 -1.74 22.74
C ILE A 39 -2.01 -1.78 24.23
N ASP A 40 -0.79 -2.22 24.55
CA ASP A 40 -0.27 -2.23 25.92
C ASP A 40 -0.46 -0.84 26.59
N PRO A 41 -1.04 -0.76 27.81
CA PRO A 41 -1.23 0.49 28.53
C PRO A 41 0.03 1.35 28.64
N ALA A 42 1.22 0.75 28.70
CA ALA A 42 2.48 1.48 28.76
C ALA A 42 2.80 2.26 27.46
N LEU A 43 2.19 1.90 26.33
CA LEU A 43 2.32 2.62 25.05
C LEU A 43 1.24 3.69 24.84
N GLN A 44 0.23 3.78 25.70
CA GLN A 44 -0.82 4.80 25.59
C GLN A 44 -0.30 6.24 25.55
N PRO A 45 0.73 6.63 26.32
CA PRO A 45 1.34 7.95 26.18
C PRO A 45 1.88 8.16 24.75
N ALA A 46 2.64 7.22 24.21
CA ALA A 46 3.21 7.33 22.86
C ALA A 46 2.11 7.42 21.78
N LEU A 47 1.06 6.60 21.88
CA LEU A 47 -0.08 6.65 20.96
C LEU A 47 -0.81 7.99 21.04
N SER A 48 -1.04 8.52 22.24
CA SER A 48 -1.70 9.83 22.43
C SER A 48 -0.88 10.97 21.82
N LEU A 49 0.45 10.93 21.95
CA LEU A 49 1.38 11.87 21.31
C LEU A 49 1.31 11.78 19.78
N PHE A 50 1.27 10.56 19.24
CA PHE A 50 1.17 10.33 17.79
C PHE A 50 -0.15 10.90 17.23
N GLN A 51 -1.27 10.62 17.89
CA GLN A 51 -2.61 11.04 17.47
C GLN A 51 -2.79 12.56 17.46
N ARG A 52 -2.12 13.29 18.37
CA ARG A 52 -2.14 14.76 18.38
C ARG A 52 -1.11 15.41 17.45
N GLY A 53 -0.34 14.61 16.69
CA GLY A 53 0.67 15.10 15.77
C GLY A 53 2.06 15.36 16.37
N ASP A 54 2.28 15.04 17.64
CA ASP A 54 3.58 15.17 18.30
C ASP A 54 4.46 13.94 18.00
N GLN A 55 4.98 13.90 16.78
CA GLN A 55 5.70 12.73 16.28
C GLN A 55 7.02 12.48 17.02
N LEU A 56 7.76 13.54 17.36
CA LEU A 56 9.01 13.38 18.10
C LEU A 56 8.75 12.89 19.54
N GLY A 57 7.72 13.43 20.20
CA GLY A 57 7.28 12.93 21.51
C GLY A 57 6.84 11.47 21.44
N ALA A 58 6.04 11.10 20.44
CA ALA A 58 5.58 9.74 20.21
C ALA A 58 6.75 8.76 20.05
N TYR A 59 7.73 9.11 19.21
CA TYR A 59 8.95 8.33 19.03
C TYR A 59 9.70 8.14 20.34
N ASN A 60 10.00 9.21 21.07
CA ASN A 60 10.77 9.13 22.32
C ASN A 60 10.06 8.26 23.37
N ALA A 61 8.74 8.39 23.47
CA ALA A 61 7.93 7.60 24.40
C ALA A 61 7.86 6.11 24.01
N ALA A 62 7.71 5.79 22.72
CA ALA A 62 7.69 4.42 22.24
C ALA A 62 9.08 3.75 22.30
N GLN A 63 10.15 4.50 22.01
CA GLN A 63 11.52 3.99 22.03
C GLN A 63 11.94 3.51 23.43
N ALA A 64 11.47 4.19 24.49
CA ALA A 64 11.70 3.76 25.87
C ALA A 64 11.04 2.40 26.20
N GLN A 65 10.11 1.95 25.36
CA GLN A 65 9.28 0.77 25.56
C GLN A 65 9.51 -0.32 24.49
N LEU A 66 10.64 -0.31 23.78
CA LEU A 66 10.92 -1.29 22.71
C LEU A 66 10.85 -2.76 23.15
N HIS A 67 11.02 -3.04 24.44
CA HIS A 67 10.87 -4.38 25.01
C HIS A 67 9.43 -4.92 24.93
N LEU A 68 8.43 -4.05 24.68
CA LEU A 68 7.03 -4.43 24.46
C LEU A 68 6.76 -4.94 23.03
N GLY A 69 7.79 -5.10 22.21
CA GLY A 69 7.71 -5.80 20.94
C GLY A 69 7.03 -4.98 19.83
N ALA A 70 6.11 -5.61 19.10
CA ALA A 70 5.63 -5.12 17.80
C ALA A 70 5.00 -3.72 17.88
N ASP A 71 4.17 -3.45 18.88
CA ASP A 71 3.48 -2.16 18.98
C ASP A 71 4.43 -0.98 19.25
N ALA A 72 5.49 -1.22 20.04
CA ALA A 72 6.52 -0.22 20.27
C ALA A 72 7.33 0.05 18.99
N GLN A 73 7.71 -1.01 18.26
CA GLN A 73 8.40 -0.91 16.97
C GLN A 73 7.55 -0.15 15.95
N ARG A 74 6.26 -0.49 15.84
CA ARG A 74 5.27 0.15 14.98
C ARG A 74 5.17 1.64 15.25
N LEU A 75 4.98 2.05 16.51
CA LEU A 75 4.91 3.47 16.87
C LEU A 75 6.20 4.22 16.56
N CYS A 76 7.37 3.62 16.81
CA CYS A 76 8.66 4.22 16.43
C CYS A 76 8.77 4.42 14.92
N ALA A 77 8.47 3.38 14.14
CA ALA A 77 8.59 3.40 12.69
C ALA A 77 7.66 4.44 12.05
N LEU A 78 6.41 4.51 12.52
CA LEU A 78 5.42 5.49 12.04
C LEU A 78 5.79 6.92 12.41
N ALA A 79 6.18 7.16 13.66
CA ALA A 79 6.55 8.49 14.14
C ALA A 79 7.78 9.03 13.37
N LEU A 80 8.79 8.19 13.14
CA LEU A 80 9.97 8.56 12.35
C LEU A 80 9.63 8.77 10.87
N SER A 81 8.77 7.94 10.29
CA SER A 81 8.30 8.12 8.91
C SER A 81 7.53 9.44 8.74
N ALA A 82 6.70 9.80 9.72
CA ALA A 82 5.97 11.07 9.73
C ALA A 82 6.89 12.31 9.91
N LEU A 83 8.10 12.12 10.45
CA LEU A 83 9.16 13.13 10.53
C LEU A 83 10.08 13.14 9.30
N ASP A 84 9.76 12.36 8.26
CA ASP A 84 10.63 12.12 7.10
C ASP A 84 12.04 11.56 7.45
N ARG A 85 12.19 10.94 8.63
CA ARG A 85 13.43 10.31 9.11
C ARG A 85 13.52 8.83 8.69
N TYR A 86 13.37 8.56 7.40
CA TYR A 86 13.18 7.20 6.86
C TYR A 86 14.34 6.24 7.14
N ARG A 87 15.59 6.73 7.12
CA ARG A 87 16.76 5.90 7.46
C ARG A 87 16.72 5.37 8.89
N GLU A 88 16.13 6.14 9.80
CA GLU A 88 15.94 5.73 11.20
C GLU A 88 14.66 4.91 11.36
N ALA A 89 13.63 5.17 10.56
CA ALA A 89 12.40 4.38 10.56
C ALA A 89 12.61 2.93 10.07
N TYR A 90 13.48 2.75 9.06
CA TYR A 90 13.73 1.46 8.43
C TYR A 90 14.04 0.30 9.41
N PRO A 91 15.01 0.41 10.36
CA PRO A 91 15.28 -0.68 11.30
C PRO A 91 14.08 -1.02 12.19
N HIS A 92 13.21 -0.06 12.52
CA HIS A 92 11.98 -0.32 13.27
C HIS A 92 10.93 -1.05 12.42
N TRP A 93 10.78 -0.67 11.15
CA TRP A 93 9.94 -1.41 10.20
C TRP A 93 10.44 -2.85 9.99
N LEU A 94 11.76 -3.04 9.92
CA LEU A 94 12.35 -4.36 9.74
C LEU A 94 12.12 -5.25 10.98
N ALA A 95 12.40 -4.72 12.17
CA ALA A 95 12.11 -5.43 13.42
C ALA A 95 10.61 -5.74 13.58
N LEU A 96 9.73 -4.83 13.14
CA LEU A 96 8.29 -5.10 13.12
C LEU A 96 7.93 -6.24 12.17
N TYR A 97 8.51 -6.27 10.97
CA TYR A 97 8.29 -7.37 10.03
C TYR A 97 8.81 -8.71 10.56
N GLU A 98 9.96 -8.73 11.25
CA GLU A 98 10.49 -9.95 11.88
C GLU A 98 9.56 -10.51 12.97
N LEU A 99 8.87 -9.64 13.70
CA LEU A 99 7.86 -10.02 14.69
C LEU A 99 6.53 -10.40 14.03
N GLU A 100 6.16 -9.71 12.96
CA GLU A 100 4.89 -9.83 12.27
C GLU A 100 5.11 -9.80 10.74
N PRO A 101 5.43 -10.94 10.10
CA PRO A 101 5.80 -11.01 8.70
C PRO A 101 4.57 -10.97 7.78
N THR A 102 3.90 -9.82 7.77
CA THR A 102 2.66 -9.59 7.02
C THR A 102 2.93 -8.87 5.70
N ALA A 103 2.02 -9.01 4.74
CA ALA A 103 2.06 -8.24 3.51
C ALA A 103 2.11 -6.73 3.79
N HIS A 104 1.29 -6.24 4.73
CA HIS A 104 1.30 -4.83 5.11
C HIS A 104 2.69 -4.35 5.53
N ASN A 105 3.37 -5.07 6.42
CA ASN A 105 4.70 -4.68 6.90
C ASN A 105 5.77 -4.78 5.78
N ALA A 106 5.66 -5.76 4.88
CA ALA A 106 6.52 -5.82 3.68
C ALA A 106 6.32 -4.60 2.77
N LEU A 107 5.08 -4.12 2.59
CA LEU A 107 4.81 -2.90 1.82
C LEU A 107 5.36 -1.63 2.49
N GLN A 108 5.31 -1.54 3.83
CA GLN A 108 5.96 -0.44 4.56
C GLN A 108 7.48 -0.45 4.35
N LEU A 109 8.10 -1.63 4.36
CA LEU A 109 9.53 -1.79 4.04
C LEU A 109 9.85 -1.42 2.59
N ALA A 110 8.99 -1.80 1.63
CA ALA A 110 9.15 -1.45 0.22
C ALA A 110 9.19 0.08 0.03
N THR A 111 8.17 0.77 0.55
CA THR A 111 8.06 2.22 0.41
C THR A 111 9.12 2.96 1.22
N THR A 112 9.45 2.52 2.44
CA THR A 112 10.51 3.12 3.26
C THR A 112 11.89 2.95 2.61
N SER A 113 12.17 1.81 1.97
CA SER A 113 13.43 1.60 1.24
C SER A 113 13.60 2.61 0.10
N VAL A 114 12.53 2.86 -0.67
CA VAL A 114 12.53 3.90 -1.70
C VAL A 114 12.77 5.28 -1.09
N MET A 115 12.13 5.61 0.02
CA MET A 115 12.36 6.88 0.73
C MET A 115 13.79 6.99 1.30
N CYS A 116 14.50 5.87 1.46
CA CYS A 116 15.93 5.84 1.79
C CYS A 116 16.87 5.93 0.57
N ASN A 117 16.32 6.10 -0.64
CA ASN A 117 17.01 6.03 -1.94
C ASN A 117 17.58 4.64 -2.29
N GLU A 118 16.95 3.57 -1.79
CA GLU A 118 17.33 2.18 -2.07
C GLU A 118 16.25 1.47 -2.89
N ILE A 119 16.14 1.82 -4.18
CA ILE A 119 15.05 1.39 -5.08
C ILE A 119 15.03 -0.12 -5.25
N ASP A 120 16.19 -0.75 -5.51
CA ASP A 120 16.28 -2.20 -5.70
C ASP A 120 15.81 -2.98 -4.47
N ARG A 121 16.11 -2.47 -3.26
CA ARG A 121 15.61 -3.05 -2.01
C ARG A 121 14.10 -2.85 -1.89
N GLY A 122 13.60 -1.68 -2.30
CA GLY A 122 12.17 -1.41 -2.37
C GLY A 122 11.42 -2.41 -3.25
N GLU A 123 11.95 -2.68 -4.44
CA GLU A 123 11.38 -3.67 -5.38
C GLU A 123 11.40 -5.09 -4.81
N GLN A 124 12.49 -5.50 -4.16
CA GLN A 124 12.56 -6.81 -3.49
C GLN A 124 11.51 -6.97 -2.39
N TRP A 125 11.29 -5.93 -1.59
CA TRP A 125 10.22 -5.94 -0.59
C TRP A 125 8.83 -5.92 -1.22
N LEU A 126 8.66 -5.30 -2.38
CA LEU A 126 7.40 -5.29 -3.10
C LEU A 126 7.06 -6.66 -3.69
N LEU A 127 8.06 -7.43 -4.15
CA LEU A 127 7.89 -8.85 -4.50
C LEU A 127 7.51 -9.68 -3.28
N THR A 128 8.17 -9.44 -2.13
CA THR A 128 7.82 -10.10 -0.87
C THR A 128 6.38 -9.79 -0.44
N PHE A 129 5.94 -8.54 -0.61
CA PHE A 129 4.55 -8.14 -0.44
C PHE A 129 3.62 -8.95 -1.34
N ASP A 130 3.92 -9.05 -2.64
CA ASP A 130 3.08 -9.77 -3.60
C ASP A 130 2.92 -11.25 -3.20
N ASP A 131 4.00 -11.91 -2.77
CA ASP A 131 4.01 -13.31 -2.31
C ASP A 131 3.16 -13.53 -1.06
N LEU A 132 3.28 -12.66 -0.05
CA LEU A 132 2.50 -12.73 1.18
C LEU A 132 1.02 -12.42 0.90
N ASN A 133 0.76 -11.39 0.09
CA ASN A 133 -0.58 -10.90 -0.18
C ASN A 133 -1.40 -11.84 -1.08
N ALA A 134 -0.75 -12.70 -1.87
CA ALA A 134 -1.42 -13.77 -2.61
C ALA A 134 -2.23 -14.69 -1.68
N GLN A 135 -1.76 -14.85 -0.44
CA GLN A 135 -2.40 -15.67 0.59
C GLN A 135 -3.32 -14.82 1.49
N GLU A 136 -2.81 -13.70 2.03
CA GLU A 136 -3.54 -12.87 2.98
C GLU A 136 -4.71 -12.10 2.37
N ARG A 137 -4.55 -11.66 1.11
CA ARG A 137 -5.48 -10.77 0.39
C ARG A 137 -5.87 -9.54 1.20
N SER A 138 -4.93 -9.02 1.98
CA SER A 138 -5.15 -7.94 2.95
C SER A 138 -5.16 -6.56 2.28
N THR A 139 -4.42 -6.40 1.18
CA THR A 139 -4.30 -5.13 0.44
C THR A 139 -4.49 -5.36 -1.06
N SER A 140 -5.15 -4.44 -1.78
CA SER A 140 -5.19 -4.54 -3.26
C SER A 140 -3.79 -4.32 -3.84
N PRO A 141 -3.31 -5.17 -4.78
CA PRO A 141 -2.04 -4.93 -5.46
C PRO A 141 -1.96 -3.55 -6.14
N ALA A 142 -3.09 -3.03 -6.65
CA ALA A 142 -3.13 -1.69 -7.22
C ALA A 142 -2.90 -0.58 -6.18
N THR A 143 -3.44 -0.74 -4.97
CA THR A 143 -3.14 0.14 -3.83
C THR A 143 -1.65 0.12 -3.49
N ALA A 144 -1.06 -1.08 -3.39
CA ALA A 144 0.36 -1.22 -3.07
C ALA A 144 1.27 -0.56 -4.12
N ARG A 145 1.02 -0.79 -5.41
CA ARG A 145 1.75 -0.15 -6.51
C ARG A 145 1.55 1.38 -6.53
N THR A 146 0.35 1.86 -6.19
CA THR A 146 0.10 3.30 -6.05
C THR A 146 0.88 3.92 -4.89
N SER A 147 0.98 3.23 -3.75
CA SER A 147 1.82 3.65 -2.62
C SER A 147 3.30 3.67 -2.99
N PHE A 148 3.78 2.67 -3.72
CA PHE A 148 5.16 2.63 -4.21
C PHE A 148 5.48 3.74 -5.21
N LEU A 149 4.59 4.00 -6.18
CA LEU A 149 4.69 5.14 -7.09
C LEU A 149 4.73 6.48 -6.36
N THR A 150 3.94 6.62 -5.29
CA THR A 150 3.97 7.80 -4.44
C THR A 150 5.32 7.96 -3.76
N ALA A 151 5.91 6.87 -3.24
CA ALA A 151 7.25 6.89 -2.64
C ALA A 151 8.32 7.27 -3.67
N LEU A 152 8.31 6.66 -4.87
CA LEU A 152 9.22 7.00 -5.96
C LEU A 152 9.14 8.50 -6.30
N THR A 153 7.92 9.03 -6.44
CA THR A 153 7.70 10.44 -6.74
C THR A 153 8.27 11.34 -5.63
N ARG A 154 7.95 11.05 -4.36
CA ARG A 154 8.41 11.86 -3.22
C ARG A 154 9.93 11.81 -3.03
N ALA A 155 10.55 10.69 -3.34
CA ALA A 155 12.00 10.52 -3.26
C ALA A 155 12.75 11.04 -4.51
N GLY A 156 12.04 11.53 -5.54
CA GLY A 156 12.65 12.06 -6.76
C GLY A 156 13.06 11.00 -7.79
N HIS A 157 12.58 9.76 -7.65
CA HIS A 157 12.91 8.61 -8.50
C HIS A 157 11.81 8.31 -9.53
N GLY A 158 11.18 9.35 -10.08
CA GLY A 158 10.07 9.17 -11.04
C GLY A 158 10.48 8.43 -12.32
N ALA A 159 11.75 8.43 -12.70
CA ALA A 159 12.27 7.63 -13.83
C ALA A 159 12.11 6.11 -13.65
N HIS A 160 11.94 5.63 -12.41
CA HIS A 160 11.69 4.21 -12.10
C HIS A 160 10.20 3.87 -12.07
N ALA A 161 9.30 4.81 -12.37
CA ALA A 161 7.86 4.60 -12.27
C ALA A 161 7.28 3.69 -13.36
N LEU A 162 7.96 3.58 -14.52
CA LEU A 162 7.39 2.96 -15.73
C LEU A 162 6.87 1.53 -15.50
N PRO A 163 7.61 0.59 -14.88
CA PRO A 163 7.12 -0.78 -14.69
C PRO A 163 5.82 -0.85 -13.87
N HIS A 164 5.65 0.05 -12.89
CA HIS A 164 4.44 0.10 -12.07
C HIS A 164 3.27 0.77 -12.77
N LEU A 165 3.55 1.77 -13.62
CA LEU A 165 2.53 2.40 -14.47
C LEU A 165 2.04 1.43 -15.54
N GLU A 166 2.94 0.65 -16.13
CA GLU A 166 2.59 -0.44 -17.06
C GLU A 166 1.74 -1.50 -16.36
N TRP A 167 2.13 -1.92 -15.16
CA TRP A 167 1.31 -2.85 -14.37
C TRP A 167 -0.11 -2.32 -14.13
N LEU A 168 -0.25 -1.04 -13.72
CA LEU A 168 -1.56 -0.42 -13.51
C LEU A 168 -2.36 -0.32 -14.82
N ARG A 169 -1.70 0.00 -15.93
CA ARG A 169 -2.33 0.03 -17.25
C ARG A 169 -2.93 -1.33 -17.61
N GLU A 170 -2.16 -2.40 -17.45
CA GLU A 170 -2.65 -3.77 -17.69
C GLU A 170 -3.78 -4.15 -16.73
N ALA A 171 -3.75 -3.67 -15.48
CA ALA A 171 -4.84 -3.88 -14.52
C ALA A 171 -6.15 -3.23 -14.99
N TYR A 172 -6.12 -2.00 -15.53
CA TYR A 172 -7.31 -1.38 -16.12
C TYR A 172 -7.78 -2.13 -17.38
N ALA A 173 -6.84 -2.50 -18.26
CA ALA A 173 -7.16 -3.25 -19.47
C ALA A 173 -7.85 -4.60 -19.15
N GLY A 174 -7.34 -5.33 -18.16
CA GLY A 174 -7.91 -6.61 -17.73
C GLY A 174 -9.26 -6.50 -17.03
N MET A 175 -9.62 -5.32 -16.49
CA MET A 175 -10.93 -5.08 -15.88
C MET A 175 -12.00 -4.69 -16.91
N SER A 176 -11.59 -4.01 -17.98
CA SER A 176 -12.45 -3.52 -19.08
C SER A 176 -13.60 -2.59 -18.68
N ILE A 177 -13.77 -2.28 -17.39
CA ILE A 177 -14.81 -1.41 -16.84
C ILE A 177 -14.13 -0.30 -16.06
N THR A 178 -14.38 0.95 -16.45
CA THR A 178 -13.76 2.14 -15.84
C THR A 178 -14.68 2.89 -14.88
N ASP A 179 -15.87 2.34 -14.60
CA ASP A 179 -16.81 2.89 -13.61
C ASP A 179 -16.14 3.09 -12.24
N SER A 180 -16.29 4.27 -11.65
CA SER A 180 -15.61 4.65 -10.42
C SER A 180 -15.97 3.76 -9.23
N HIS A 181 -17.23 3.33 -9.12
CA HIS A 181 -17.64 2.43 -8.03
C HIS A 181 -17.03 1.04 -8.22
N PHE A 182 -17.04 0.52 -9.46
CA PHE A 182 -16.39 -0.74 -9.81
C PHE A 182 -14.89 -0.73 -9.48
N LEU A 183 -14.16 0.30 -9.91
CA LEU A 183 -12.73 0.46 -9.65
C LEU A 183 -12.44 0.56 -8.14
N TYR A 184 -13.23 1.34 -7.41
CA TYR A 184 -13.09 1.49 -5.96
C TYR A 184 -13.21 0.16 -5.22
N VAL A 185 -14.23 -0.64 -5.57
CA VAL A 185 -14.44 -1.96 -4.95
C VAL A 185 -13.29 -2.92 -5.22
N ARG A 186 -12.56 -2.75 -6.34
CA ARG A 186 -11.37 -3.54 -6.67
C ARG A 186 -10.05 -2.90 -6.25
N GLY A 187 -10.12 -1.74 -5.60
CA GLY A 187 -8.95 -1.02 -5.07
C GLY A 187 -8.05 -0.42 -6.15
N LEU A 188 -8.57 -0.16 -7.35
CA LEU A 188 -7.87 0.65 -8.34
C LEU A 188 -8.15 2.14 -8.07
N PRO A 189 -7.19 3.03 -8.38
CA PRO A 189 -7.48 4.45 -8.49
C PRO A 189 -8.62 4.71 -9.47
N PHE A 190 -9.26 5.87 -9.36
CA PHE A 190 -10.19 6.31 -10.40
C PHE A 190 -9.45 6.52 -11.71
N PHE A 191 -10.07 6.12 -12.82
CA PHE A 191 -9.41 6.08 -14.11
C PHE A 191 -8.88 7.45 -14.54
N GLU A 192 -9.70 8.51 -14.42
CA GLU A 192 -9.28 9.89 -14.70
C GLU A 192 -8.10 10.34 -13.84
N ALA A 193 -8.12 10.03 -12.54
CA ALA A 193 -7.03 10.35 -11.64
C ALA A 193 -5.74 9.60 -12.01
N PHE A 194 -5.86 8.37 -12.55
CA PHE A 194 -4.72 7.65 -13.08
C PHE A 194 -4.16 8.33 -14.33
N LEU A 195 -5.00 8.73 -15.31
CA LEU A 195 -4.54 9.44 -16.51
C LEU A 195 -3.81 10.75 -16.16
N GLU A 196 -4.42 11.56 -15.28
CA GLU A 196 -3.85 12.83 -14.82
C GLU A 196 -2.50 12.62 -14.11
N ARG A 197 -2.47 11.74 -13.11
CA ARG A 197 -1.29 11.57 -12.24
C ARG A 197 -0.17 10.75 -12.88
N SER A 198 -0.47 9.90 -13.84
CA SER A 198 0.55 9.15 -14.59
C SER A 198 1.32 10.03 -15.56
N THR A 199 0.70 11.07 -16.12
CA THR A 199 1.32 11.94 -17.14
C THR A 199 2.67 12.53 -16.71
N PRO A 200 2.80 13.22 -15.56
CA PRO A 200 4.09 13.79 -15.14
C PRO A 200 5.16 12.74 -14.81
N LEU A 201 4.77 11.51 -14.50
CA LEU A 201 5.70 10.40 -14.25
C LEU A 201 6.17 9.77 -15.56
N LEU A 202 5.25 9.52 -16.48
CA LEU A 202 5.59 9.01 -17.80
C LEU A 202 6.48 9.97 -18.58
N ARG A 203 6.33 11.29 -18.43
CA ARG A 203 7.26 12.29 -19.00
C ARG A 203 8.69 12.19 -18.47
N GLN A 204 8.90 11.56 -17.30
CA GLN A 204 10.24 11.29 -16.76
C GLN A 204 10.80 9.96 -17.28
N CYS A 205 9.95 9.07 -17.80
CA CYS A 205 10.32 7.73 -18.22
C CYS A 205 10.40 7.59 -19.75
N LEU A 206 9.61 8.38 -20.49
CA LEU A 206 9.37 8.22 -21.91
C LEU A 206 9.66 9.53 -22.67
N PRO A 207 10.13 9.43 -23.93
CA PRO A 207 10.10 10.54 -24.87
C PRO A 207 8.69 11.12 -25.05
N ALA A 208 8.59 12.42 -25.32
CA ALA A 208 7.30 13.12 -25.42
C ALA A 208 6.39 12.59 -26.54
N ASP A 209 6.97 12.16 -27.66
CA ASP A 209 6.27 11.59 -28.81
C ASP A 209 5.75 10.16 -28.56
N ALA A 210 6.32 9.44 -27.61
CA ALA A 210 5.85 8.11 -27.20
C ALA A 210 4.62 8.17 -26.27
N LEU A 211 4.38 9.30 -25.62
CA LEU A 211 3.38 9.45 -24.57
C LEU A 211 1.94 9.19 -25.06
N PRO A 212 1.47 9.76 -26.19
CA PRO A 212 0.15 9.44 -26.74
C PRO A 212 -0.01 7.94 -27.07
N GLY A 213 1.03 7.34 -27.65
CA GLY A 213 1.04 5.93 -28.02
C GLY A 213 1.01 4.99 -26.82
N TRP A 214 1.57 5.40 -25.69
CA TRP A 214 1.49 4.63 -24.44
C TRP A 214 0.06 4.57 -23.90
N TYR A 215 -0.65 5.70 -23.88
CA TYR A 215 -2.05 5.75 -23.46
C TYR A 215 -2.98 5.04 -24.44
N ALA A 216 -2.74 5.16 -25.75
CA ALA A 216 -3.58 4.54 -26.79
C ALA A 216 -3.68 3.01 -26.66
N GLN A 217 -2.67 2.36 -26.06
CA GLN A 217 -2.67 0.91 -25.80
C GLN A 217 -3.80 0.46 -24.85
N LEU A 218 -4.37 1.37 -24.04
CA LEU A 218 -5.53 1.05 -23.20
C LEU A 218 -6.81 0.86 -24.02
N GLN A 219 -7.00 1.65 -25.08
CA GLN A 219 -8.31 1.80 -25.74
C GLN A 219 -8.98 0.47 -26.15
N PRO A 220 -8.29 -0.52 -26.76
CA PRO A 220 -8.96 -1.73 -27.24
C PRO A 220 -9.63 -2.56 -26.15
N ALA A 221 -9.18 -2.42 -24.90
CA ALA A 221 -9.61 -3.25 -23.78
C ALA A 221 -10.61 -2.55 -22.85
N LEU A 222 -10.86 -1.25 -23.02
CA LEU A 222 -11.73 -0.48 -22.14
C LEU A 222 -13.19 -0.43 -22.64
N ASP A 223 -14.10 -0.12 -21.72
CA ASP A 223 -15.48 0.26 -22.01
C ASP A 223 -15.56 1.59 -22.81
N PRO A 224 -16.71 1.91 -23.44
CA PRO A 224 -16.84 3.12 -24.25
C PRO A 224 -16.51 4.43 -23.49
N ALA A 225 -16.80 4.47 -22.19
CA ALA A 225 -16.48 5.60 -21.33
C ALA A 225 -14.97 5.75 -21.16
N GLY A 226 -14.26 4.66 -20.82
CA GLY A 226 -12.80 4.65 -20.70
C GLY A 226 -12.10 4.97 -22.02
N GLN A 227 -12.60 4.47 -23.15
CA GLN A 227 -12.08 4.82 -24.48
C GLN A 227 -12.19 6.32 -24.75
N ALA A 228 -13.35 6.93 -24.46
CA ALA A 228 -13.56 8.36 -24.63
C ALA A 228 -12.65 9.19 -23.72
N ALA A 229 -12.46 8.77 -22.46
CA ALA A 229 -11.55 9.40 -21.51
C ALA A 229 -10.09 9.37 -22.00
N VAL A 230 -9.62 8.21 -22.48
CA VAL A 230 -8.26 8.10 -23.07
C VAL A 230 -8.10 8.99 -24.29
N ALA A 231 -9.09 9.03 -25.19
CA ALA A 231 -9.02 9.86 -26.38
C ALA A 231 -8.97 11.36 -26.03
N ALA A 232 -9.80 11.80 -25.07
CA ALA A 232 -9.78 13.17 -24.57
C ALA A 232 -8.45 13.52 -23.89
N HIS A 233 -7.91 12.60 -23.08
CA HIS A 233 -6.63 12.78 -22.42
C HIS A 233 -5.50 12.91 -23.43
N ILE A 234 -5.42 12.02 -24.44
CA ILE A 234 -4.42 12.11 -25.51
C ILE A 234 -4.50 13.44 -26.26
N ALA A 235 -5.70 13.92 -26.56
CA ALA A 235 -5.89 15.22 -27.22
C ALA A 235 -5.38 16.39 -26.36
N SER A 236 -5.44 16.27 -25.02
CA SER A 236 -4.92 17.28 -24.09
C SER A 236 -3.39 17.30 -23.95
N LEU A 237 -2.69 16.27 -24.45
CA LEU A 237 -1.23 16.17 -24.40
C LEU A 237 -0.53 16.91 -25.56
N GLN A 238 -1.30 17.34 -26.57
CA GLN A 238 -0.83 18.09 -27.74
C GLN A 238 -0.65 19.58 -27.40
#